data_AF-A0A4Q5S0B9-F1
#
_entry.id   AF-A0A4Q5S0B9-F1
#
_cell.length_a   1.000
_cell.length_b   1.000
_cell.length_c   1.000
_cell.angle_alpha   90.00
_cell.angle_beta   90.00
_cell.angle_gamma   90.00
#
_symmetry.space_group_name_H-M   'P 1'
#
loop_
_entity.id
_entity.type
_entity.pdbx_description
1 polymer ?
#
loop_
_entity_poly.entity_id
_entity_poly.type
_entity_poly.pdbx_seq_one_letter_code
_entity_poly.pdbx_strand_id
1 'polypeptide(L)' 'MIADHWIDVLRLMSVIGLSYGAWQGWRNRPPSFLHDGRKYYRLRDGRFCNRWCVIVKDPAKLAALTAASAAL' A
#
# COMPACT_ATOMS: atom_id res chain seq x y z
N MET A 1 13.55 38.15 -13.17
CA MET A 1 13.77 36.85 -13.83
C MET A 1 14.55 35.83 -12.99
N ILE A 2 15.26 36.20 -11.91
CA ILE A 2 15.96 35.23 -11.05
C ILE A 2 15.01 34.46 -10.11
N ALA A 3 13.88 35.04 -9.73
CA ALA A 3 12.94 34.45 -8.77
C ALA A 3 12.16 33.23 -9.31
N ASP A 4 11.87 33.19 -10.62
CA ASP A 4 11.10 32.11 -11.24
C ASP A 4 11.79 30.74 -11.13
N HIS A 5 13.11 30.69 -11.31
CA HIS A 5 13.86 29.43 -11.29
C HIS A 5 13.83 28.74 -9.90
N TRP A 6 13.81 29.51 -8.82
CA TRP A 6 13.76 28.95 -7.46
C TRP A 6 12.40 28.32 -7.14
N ILE A 7 11.32 28.91 -7.67
CA ILE A 7 9.96 28.38 -7.49
C ILE A 7 9.83 27.04 -8.22
N ASP A 8 10.39 26.90 -9.41
CA ASP A 8 10.35 25.63 -10.16
C ASP A 8 11.17 24.53 -9.48
N VAL A 9 12.33 24.87 -8.92
CA VAL A 9 13.15 23.93 -8.13
C VAL A 9 12.39 23.45 -6.90
N LEU A 10 11.73 24.35 -6.16
CA LEU A 10 10.93 23.98 -4.99
C LEU A 10 9.73 23.08 -5.35
N ARG A 11 9.06 23.37 -6.47
CA ARG A 11 7.97 22.53 -6.99
C ARG A 11 8.47 21.13 -7.35
N LEU A 12 9.60 21.05 -8.05
CA LEU A 12 10.22 19.77 -8.42
C LEU A 12 10.58 18.94 -7.18
N MET A 13 11.20 19.56 -6.18
CA MET A 13 11.55 18.90 -4.92
C MET A 13 10.31 18.39 -4.17
N SER A 14 9.22 19.15 -4.19
CA SER A 14 7.95 18.75 -3.60
C SER A 14 7.33 17.53 -4.31
N VAL A 15 7.35 17.51 -5.64
CA VAL A 15 6.87 16.37 -6.45
C VAL A 15 7.72 15.12 -6.20
N ILE A 16 9.05 15.27 -6.14
CA ILE A 16 9.97 14.16 -5.86
C ILE A 16 9.75 13.64 -4.44
N GLY A 17 9.63 14.53 -3.46
CA GLY A 17 9.39 14.17 -2.05
C GLY A 17 8.09 13.40 -1.86
N LEU A 18 7.00 13.86 -2.49
CA LEU A 18 5.70 13.17 -2.47
C LEU A 18 5.78 11.79 -3.14
N SER A 19 6.45 11.71 -4.30
CA SER A 19 6.64 10.45 -5.03
C SER A 19 7.48 9.46 -4.23
N TYR A 20 8.54 9.93 -3.58
CA TYR A 20 9.38 9.12 -2.71
C TYR A 20 8.62 8.61 -1.49
N GLY A 21 7.84 9.47 -0.83
CA GLY A 21 6.98 9.07 0.29
C GLY A 21 5.94 8.01 -0.10
N ALA A 22 5.31 8.16 -1.27
CA ALA A 22 4.38 7.17 -1.80
C ALA A 22 5.07 5.83 -2.11
N TRP A 23 6.26 5.86 -2.71
CA TRP A 23 7.06 4.66 -2.99
C TRP A 23 7.50 3.96 -1.71
N GLN A 24 7.98 4.71 -0.71
CA GLN A 24 8.41 4.16 0.58
C GLN A 24 7.21 3.55 1.33
N GLY A 25 6.05 4.20 1.28
CA GLY A 25 4.80 3.66 1.82
C GLY A 25 4.37 2.36 1.13
N TRP A 26 4.57 2.23 -0.19
CA TRP A 26 4.31 0.99 -0.91
C TRP A 26 5.32 -0.12 -0.56
N ARG A 27 6.61 0.22 -0.47
CA ARG A 27 7.68 -0.73 -0.09
C ARG A 27 7.51 -1.27 1.32
N ASN A 28 7.07 -0.42 2.24
CA ASN A 28 6.83 -0.78 3.65
C ASN A 28 5.44 -1.34 3.91
N ARG A 29 4.63 -1.63 2.86
CA ARG A 29 3.35 -2.30 3.06
C ARG A 29 3.59 -3.69 3.70
N PRO A 30 2.72 -4.11 4.63
CA PRO A 30 2.82 -5.41 5.28
C PRO A 30 2.79 -6.55 4.25
N PRO A 31 3.36 -7.72 4.59
CA PRO A 31 3.54 -8.84 3.69
C PRO A 31 2.22 -9.25 3.03
N SER A 32 2.26 -9.48 1.72
CA SER A 32 1.10 -9.90 0.95
C SER A 32 0.85 -11.39 1.14
N PHE A 33 -0.35 -11.75 1.59
CA PHE A 33 -0.84 -13.13 1.64
C PHE A 33 -1.29 -13.55 0.25
N LEU A 34 -0.88 -14.75 -0.19
CA LEU A 34 -1.28 -15.29 -1.48
C LEU A 34 -2.38 -16.32 -1.25
N HIS A 35 -3.56 -16.08 -1.81
CA HIS A 35 -4.68 -17.01 -1.74
C HIS A 35 -5.38 -17.05 -3.09
N ASP A 36 -5.62 -18.24 -3.63
CA ASP A 36 -6.28 -18.42 -4.94
C ASP A 36 -5.61 -17.61 -6.08
N GLY A 37 -4.27 -17.61 -6.11
CA GLY A 37 -3.48 -16.85 -7.09
C GLY A 37 -3.52 -15.32 -6.96
N ARG A 38 -4.23 -14.78 -5.95
CA ARG A 38 -4.36 -13.33 -5.72
C ARG A 38 -3.62 -12.89 -4.46
N LYS A 39 -3.03 -11.69 -4.53
CA LYS A 39 -2.35 -11.05 -3.40
C LYS A 39 -3.34 -10.23 -2.57
N TYR A 40 -3.34 -10.48 -1.27
CA TYR A 40 -4.13 -9.78 -0.27
C TYR A 40 -3.22 -9.16 0.79
N TYR A 41 -3.62 -8.01 1.31
CA TYR A 41 -2.88 -7.24 2.30
C TYR A 41 -3.72 -7.15 3.56
N ARG A 42 -3.09 -7.36 4.72
CA ARG A 42 -3.74 -7.17 6.01
C ARG A 42 -3.68 -5.70 6.40
N LEU A 43 -4.84 -5.11 6.67
CA LEU A 43 -4.97 -3.77 7.25
C LEU A 43 -4.73 -3.82 8.76
N ARG A 44 -4.43 -2.66 9.34
CA ARG A 44 -4.21 -2.48 10.78
C ARG A 44 -5.42 -2.90 11.62
N ASP A 45 -6.63 -2.79 11.08
CA ASP A 45 -7.89 -3.20 11.71
C ASP A 45 -8.15 -4.72 11.66
N GLY A 46 -7.20 -5.52 11.17
CA GLY A 46 -7.34 -6.97 11.04
C GLY A 46 -8.12 -7.44 9.81
N ARG A 47 -8.67 -6.53 9.01
CA ARG A 47 -9.34 -6.83 7.73
C ARG A 47 -8.32 -7.06 6.61
N PHE A 48 -8.75 -7.74 5.55
CA PHE A 48 -7.92 -7.95 4.35
C PHE A 48 -8.44 -7.12 3.18
N CYS A 49 -7.53 -6.59 2.37
CA CYS A 49 -7.84 -5.95 1.09
C CYS A 49 -7.05 -6.58 -0.06
N ASN A 50 -7.58 -6.48 -1.27
CA ASN A 50 -6.87 -6.90 -2.47
C ASN A 50 -5.82 -5.85 -2.90
N ARG A 51 -5.08 -6.12 -3.98
CA ARG A 51 -4.14 -5.17 -4.62
C ARG A 51 -4.76 -3.79 -4.94
N TRP A 52 -6.06 -3.74 -5.17
CA TRP A 52 -6.84 -2.54 -5.49
C TRP A 52 -7.44 -1.86 -4.25
N CYS A 53 -7.00 -2.23 -3.04
CA CYS A 53 -7.53 -1.74 -1.76
C CYS A 53 -9.03 -2.00 -1.56
N VAL A 54 -9.63 -2.91 -2.31
CA VAL A 54 -11.01 -3.36 -2.10
C VAL A 54 -11.01 -4.31 -0.91
N ILE A 55 -11.83 -4.00 0.10
CA ILE A 55 -11.99 -4.82 1.30
C ILE A 55 -12.63 -6.16 0.91
N VAL A 56 -12.02 -7.25 1.33
CA VAL A 56 -12.59 -8.60 1.18
C VAL A 56 -13.75 -8.73 2.18
N LYS A 57 -14.97 -8.89 1.67
CA LYS A 57 -16.18 -9.08 2.50
C LYS A 57 -16.61 -10.55 2.64
N ASP A 58 -16.07 -11.43 1.79
CA ASP A 58 -16.40 -12.86 1.81
C ASP A 58 -15.89 -13.52 3.11
N PRO A 59 -16.78 -14.05 3.98
CA PRO A 59 -16.39 -14.62 5.26
C PRO A 59 -15.51 -15.87 5.11
N ALA A 60 -15.74 -16.71 4.09
CA ALA A 60 -14.94 -17.89 3.83
C ALA A 60 -13.49 -17.55 3.41
N LYS A 61 -13.31 -16.52 2.56
CA LYS A 61 -11.98 -16.04 2.16
C LYS A 61 -11.25 -15.35 3.31
N LEU A 62 -12.00 -14.63 4.15
CA LEU A 62 -11.48 -14.04 5.38
C LEU A 62 -10.93 -15.12 6.32
N ALA A 63 -11.69 -16.19 6.57
CA ALA A 63 -11.25 -17.30 7.42
C ALA A 63 -9.96 -17.96 6.90
N ALA A 64 -9.88 -18.23 5.59
CA ALA A 64 -8.70 -18.80 4.96
C ALA A 64 -7.47 -17.87 5.04
N LEU A 65 -7.65 -16.57 4.83
CA LEU A 65 -6.59 -15.57 4.95
C LEU A 65 -6.14 -15.37 6.40
N THR A 66 -7.06 -15.39 7.37
CA THR A 66 -6.71 -15.33 8.79
C THR A 66 -5.92 -16.55 9.24
N ALA A 67 -6.33 -17.75 8.82
CA ALA A 67 -5.61 -18.99 9.14
C ALA A 67 -4.20 -19.00 8.54
N ALA A 68 -4.06 -18.58 7.28
CA ALA A 68 -2.76 -18.42 6.63
C ALA A 68 -1.87 -17.37 7.32
N SER A 69 -2.47 -16.32 7.90
CA SER A 69 -1.76 -15.29 8.65
C SER A 69 -1.38 -15.67 10.08
N ALA A 70 -1.99 -16.72 10.66
CA ALA A 70 -1.68 -17.21 11.99
C ALA A 70 -0.58 -18.28 12.00
N ALA A 71 -0.27 -18.85 10.83
CA ALA A 71 0.76 -19.87 10.63
C ALA A 71 2.16 -19.29 10.33
N LEU A 72 2.30 -17.96 10.35
CA LEU A 72 3.47 -17.17 9.96
C LEU A 72 3.87 -16.25 11.12
#